data_AF-A0A2E7VYF7-F1
#
_entry.id   AF-A0A2E7VYF7-F1
#
_cell.length_a   1.000
_cell.length_b   1.000
_cell.length_c   1.000
_cell.angle_alpha   90.00
_cell.angle_beta   90.00
_cell.angle_gamma   90.00
#
_symmetry.space_group_name_H-M   'P 1'
#
loop_
_entity.id
_entity.type
_entity.pdbx_description
1 polymer ?
#
loop_
_entity_poly.entity_id
_entity_poly.type
_entity_poly.pdbx_seq_one_letter_code
_entity_poly.pdbx_strand_id
1 'polypeptide(L)'
;MFFSVSCGGLSNKQSQDNPVYVAAKEARFLNDEQLKSRLDDINKKIVSAKYVESLMVGRTSVSVADIDNFYEKNKEQFTRKNDEAFVLLFGEKDKNTAISIKNTLDRNGLDSEKSSVLIKKHNPRRMFFNKAQLNEKMSKRLFGAKKNSSFIIQRDSGFSVFYIIDTFKKGSVKDLVYVNDEIQSKILALKNHILKERIIDSLTVEHGKN
;
A
#
# COMPACT_ATOMS: atom_id res chain seq x y z
N MET A 1 -35.92 11.93 51.52
CA MET A 1 -35.46 12.66 50.32
C MET A 1 -34.16 12.02 49.87
N PHE A 2 -34.21 11.10 48.91
CA PHE A 2 -33.04 10.47 48.31
C PHE A 2 -33.14 10.68 46.80
N PHE A 3 -32.14 11.36 46.25
CA PHE A 3 -31.93 11.47 44.82
C PHE A 3 -31.49 10.10 44.28
N SER A 4 -32.11 9.63 43.19
CA SER A 4 -31.41 8.78 42.23
C SER A 4 -31.68 9.31 40.82
N VAL A 5 -30.57 9.56 40.16
CA VAL A 5 -30.39 10.20 38.87
C VAL A 5 -30.56 9.14 37.78
N SER A 6 -31.35 9.50 36.77
CA SER A 6 -31.14 9.22 35.33
C SER A 6 -30.29 8.00 34.96
N CYS A 7 -30.93 7.03 34.32
CA CYS A 7 -30.36 6.36 33.14
C CYS A 7 -31.15 6.80 31.91
N GLY A 8 -30.89 8.04 31.47
CA GLY A 8 -31.18 8.47 30.12
C GLY A 8 -30.33 7.69 29.12
N GLY A 9 -31.00 7.23 28.06
CA GLY A 9 -30.45 7.18 26.71
C GLY A 9 -29.29 6.24 26.46
N LEU A 10 -29.63 5.00 26.10
CA LEU A 10 -28.85 4.28 25.08
C LEU A 10 -28.83 5.16 23.82
N SER A 11 -27.72 5.85 23.58
CA SER A 11 -27.47 6.57 22.33
C SER A 11 -27.35 5.54 21.21
N ASN A 12 -28.47 5.35 20.53
CA ASN A 12 -28.57 4.68 19.26
C ASN A 12 -27.72 5.47 18.26
N LYS A 13 -26.59 4.94 17.80
CA LYS A 13 -25.93 5.45 16.59
C LYS A 13 -26.83 5.07 15.39
N GLN A 14 -27.92 5.82 15.23
CA GLN A 14 -28.61 5.88 13.95
C GLN A 14 -27.63 6.50 12.97
N SER A 15 -27.20 5.71 11.98
CA SER A 15 -26.70 6.26 10.72
C SER A 15 -27.82 7.15 10.19
N GLN A 16 -27.71 8.46 10.41
CA GLN A 16 -28.67 9.42 9.88
C GLN A 16 -28.48 9.42 8.37
N ASP A 17 -29.47 8.88 7.66
CA ASP A 17 -29.52 8.91 6.21
C ASP A 17 -29.27 10.34 5.71
N ASN A 18 -28.60 10.47 4.57
CA ASN A 18 -28.38 11.77 3.93
C ASN A 18 -29.74 12.50 3.79
N PRO A 19 -29.89 13.78 4.22
CA PRO A 19 -31.14 14.53 4.10
C PRO A 19 -31.77 14.52 2.69
N VAL A 20 -30.94 14.46 1.64
CA VAL A 20 -31.38 14.32 0.25
C VAL A 20 -32.01 12.95 -0.02
N TYR A 21 -31.47 11.88 0.57
CA TYR A 21 -32.04 10.54 0.47
C TYR A 21 -33.38 10.44 1.23
N VAL A 22 -33.48 11.08 2.40
CA VAL A 22 -34.73 11.19 3.15
C VAL A 22 -35.80 11.92 2.32
N ALA A 23 -35.47 13.09 1.76
CA ALA A 23 -36.37 13.84 0.88
C ALA A 23 -36.78 13.03 -0.36
N ALA A 24 -35.86 12.28 -0.97
CA ALA A 24 -36.18 11.40 -2.11
C ALA A 24 -37.15 10.27 -1.72
N LYS A 25 -37.01 9.71 -0.51
CA LYS A 25 -37.93 8.70 0.03
C LYS A 25 -39.32 9.28 0.28
N GLU A 26 -39.41 10.46 0.89
CA GLU A 26 -40.67 11.17 1.13
C GLU A 26 -41.38 11.54 -0.19
N ALA A 27 -40.61 11.96 -1.20
CA ALA A 27 -41.09 12.24 -2.55
C ALA A 27 -41.48 10.98 -3.35
N ARG A 28 -41.44 9.78 -2.73
CA ARG A 28 -41.71 8.48 -3.37
C ARG A 28 -40.82 8.20 -4.58
N PHE A 29 -39.66 8.85 -4.69
CA PHE A 29 -38.73 8.66 -5.81
C PHE A 29 -38.21 7.23 -5.90
N LEU A 30 -38.12 6.52 -4.76
CA LEU A 30 -37.77 5.09 -4.71
C LEU A 30 -38.79 4.17 -5.42
N ASN A 31 -40.00 4.67 -5.72
CA ASN A 31 -41.02 3.90 -6.43
C ASN A 31 -40.88 3.95 -7.95
N ASP A 32 -40.06 4.87 -8.48
CA ASP A 32 -39.79 5.03 -9.90
C ASP A 32 -39.34 3.69 -10.52
N GLU A 33 -40.00 3.26 -11.59
CA GLU A 33 -39.76 1.95 -12.20
C GLU A 33 -38.38 1.87 -12.85
N GLN A 34 -37.89 2.98 -13.42
CA GLN A 34 -36.55 3.03 -14.00
C GLN A 34 -35.49 2.91 -12.92
N LEU A 35 -35.67 3.57 -11.77
CA LEU A 35 -34.80 3.45 -10.61
C LEU A 35 -34.81 2.02 -10.06
N LYS A 36 -36.00 1.41 -9.90
CA LYS A 36 -36.13 0.02 -9.44
C LYS A 36 -35.41 -0.96 -10.35
N SER A 37 -35.60 -0.83 -11.66
CA SER A 37 -34.90 -1.66 -12.66
C SER A 37 -33.38 -1.48 -12.57
N ARG A 38 -32.88 -0.25 -12.46
CA ARG A 38 -31.44 0.01 -12.29
C ARG A 38 -30.89 -0.57 -10.98
N LEU A 39 -31.64 -0.48 -9.89
CA LEU A 39 -31.26 -1.06 -8.60
C LEU A 39 -31.21 -2.58 -8.68
N ASP A 40 -32.16 -3.22 -9.36
CA ASP A 40 -32.15 -4.67 -9.60
C ASP A 40 -30.94 -5.10 -10.44
N ASP A 41 -30.62 -4.38 -11.52
CA ASP A 41 -29.43 -4.64 -12.34
C ASP A 41 -28.12 -4.49 -11.56
N ILE A 42 -28.01 -3.45 -10.72
CA ILE A 42 -26.87 -3.25 -9.83
C ILE A 42 -26.78 -4.39 -8.82
N ASN A 43 -27.91 -4.78 -8.22
CA ASN A 43 -27.98 -5.84 -7.23
C ASN A 43 -27.53 -7.18 -7.83
N LYS A 44 -28.03 -7.53 -9.02
CA LYS A 44 -27.59 -8.72 -9.77
C LYS A 44 -26.08 -8.71 -10.00
N LYS A 45 -25.51 -7.61 -10.49
CA LYS A 45 -24.06 -7.47 -10.71
C LYS A 45 -23.26 -7.66 -9.42
N ILE A 46 -23.69 -7.05 -8.31
CA ILE A 46 -23.02 -7.15 -7.02
C ILE A 46 -23.07 -8.59 -6.51
N VAL A 47 -24.25 -9.21 -6.49
CA VAL A 47 -24.44 -10.58 -6.00
C VAL A 47 -23.63 -11.57 -6.83
N SER A 48 -23.68 -11.48 -8.16
CA SER A 48 -22.89 -12.34 -9.04
C SER A 48 -21.38 -12.15 -8.81
N ALA A 49 -20.89 -10.91 -8.72
CA ALA A 49 -19.48 -10.65 -8.45
C ALA A 49 -19.04 -11.20 -7.09
N LYS A 50 -19.85 -11.02 -6.04
CA LYS A 50 -19.56 -11.52 -4.69
C LYS A 50 -19.58 -13.04 -4.62
N TYR A 51 -20.46 -13.69 -5.36
CA TYR A 51 -20.48 -15.15 -5.46
C TYR A 51 -19.22 -15.69 -6.16
N VAL A 52 -18.80 -15.08 -7.28
CA VAL A 52 -17.54 -15.47 -7.94
C VAL A 52 -16.34 -15.23 -7.02
N GLU A 53 -16.27 -14.08 -6.33
CA GLU A 53 -15.21 -13.79 -5.35
C GLU A 53 -15.14 -14.85 -4.25
N SER A 54 -16.29 -15.29 -3.71
CA SER A 54 -16.32 -16.31 -2.64
C SER A 54 -15.80 -17.67 -3.12
N LEU A 55 -16.05 -18.02 -4.38
CA LEU A 55 -15.52 -19.24 -5.00
C LEU A 55 -14.01 -19.18 -5.26
N MET A 56 -13.40 -17.98 -5.29
CA MET A 56 -11.96 -17.82 -5.52
C MET A 56 -11.12 -17.91 -4.25
N VAL A 57 -11.72 -17.71 -3.07
CA VAL A 57 -11.00 -17.63 -1.78
C VAL A 57 -10.13 -18.87 -1.56
N GLY A 58 -8.83 -18.64 -1.31
CA GLY A 58 -7.85 -19.68 -1.02
C GLY A 58 -7.43 -20.56 -2.20
N ARG A 59 -7.97 -20.34 -3.41
CA ARG A 59 -7.68 -21.18 -4.59
C ARG A 59 -6.50 -20.68 -5.44
N THR A 60 -5.94 -19.53 -5.11
CA THR A 60 -4.76 -18.97 -5.75
C THR A 60 -3.65 -18.73 -4.75
N SER A 61 -2.46 -19.18 -5.07
CA SER A 61 -1.23 -18.90 -4.33
C SER A 61 -0.11 -18.54 -5.27
N VAL A 62 0.89 -17.83 -4.75
CA VAL A 62 2.13 -17.51 -5.45
C VAL A 62 3.26 -18.21 -4.71
N SER A 63 3.96 -19.09 -5.41
CA SER A 63 5.13 -19.80 -4.87
C SER A 63 6.40 -18.97 -5.07
N VAL A 64 7.45 -19.30 -4.32
CA VAL A 64 8.79 -18.71 -4.53
C VAL A 64 9.28 -18.98 -5.96
N ALA A 65 9.07 -20.20 -6.46
CA ALA A 65 9.43 -20.55 -7.84
C ALA A 65 8.67 -19.73 -8.90
N ASP A 66 7.41 -19.36 -8.65
CA ASP A 66 6.68 -18.46 -9.56
C ASP A 66 7.37 -17.10 -9.63
N ILE A 67 7.79 -16.57 -8.48
CA ILE A 67 8.45 -15.26 -8.36
C ILE A 67 9.80 -15.28 -9.06
N ASP A 68 10.64 -16.28 -8.78
CA ASP A 68 11.97 -16.40 -9.38
C ASP A 68 11.89 -16.54 -10.90
N ASN A 69 11.02 -17.42 -11.39
CA ASN A 69 10.81 -17.63 -12.82
C ASN A 69 10.28 -16.36 -13.50
N PHE A 70 9.37 -15.63 -12.86
CA PHE A 70 8.86 -14.37 -13.39
C PHE A 70 9.98 -13.32 -13.46
N TYR A 71 10.78 -13.19 -12.40
CA TYR A 71 11.87 -12.24 -12.35
C TYR A 71 12.91 -12.49 -13.45
N GLU A 72 13.39 -13.73 -13.59
CA GLU A 72 14.41 -14.05 -14.59
C GLU A 72 13.89 -13.88 -16.03
N LYS A 73 12.63 -14.24 -16.31
CA LYS A 73 12.03 -14.04 -17.63
C LYS A 73 11.74 -12.58 -17.98
N ASN A 74 11.56 -11.72 -16.98
CA ASN A 74 11.14 -10.33 -17.16
C ASN A 74 12.18 -9.32 -16.63
N LYS A 75 13.44 -9.74 -16.52
CA LYS A 75 14.52 -8.99 -15.85
C LYS A 75 14.69 -7.57 -16.39
N GLU A 76 14.54 -7.40 -17.70
CA GLU A 76 14.61 -6.11 -18.37
C GLU A 76 13.54 -5.11 -17.89
N GLN A 77 12.35 -5.57 -17.49
CA GLN A 77 11.28 -4.71 -16.97
C GLN A 77 11.66 -4.07 -15.63
N PHE A 78 12.60 -4.66 -14.90
CA PHE A 78 13.09 -4.16 -13.62
C PHE A 78 14.34 -3.27 -13.79
N THR A 79 14.66 -2.86 -15.02
CA THR A 79 15.74 -1.91 -15.29
C THR A 79 15.37 -0.51 -14.81
N ARG A 80 16.27 0.13 -14.07
CA ARG A 80 16.09 1.49 -13.56
C ARG A 80 16.11 2.51 -14.69
N LYS A 81 15.00 3.23 -14.88
CA LYS A 81 14.88 4.29 -15.90
C LYS A 81 15.69 5.55 -15.57
N ASN A 82 16.01 5.76 -14.29
CA ASN A 82 16.76 6.92 -13.79
C ASN A 82 17.72 6.48 -12.67
N ASP A 83 18.66 7.35 -12.32
CA ASP A 83 19.43 7.21 -11.09
C ASP A 83 18.47 7.18 -9.89
N GLU A 84 18.69 6.24 -8.96
CA GLU A 84 17.81 5.98 -7.82
C GLU A 84 18.63 5.84 -6.54
N ALA A 85 18.18 6.44 -5.43
CA ALA A 85 18.82 6.30 -4.12
C ALA A 85 17.90 5.50 -3.19
N PHE A 86 18.44 4.48 -2.53
CA PHE A 86 17.74 3.69 -1.52
C PHE A 86 18.14 4.13 -0.13
N VAL A 87 17.14 4.52 0.68
CA VAL A 87 17.38 5.12 2.00
C VAL A 87 16.47 4.53 3.08
N LEU A 88 16.97 4.56 4.32
CA LEU A 88 16.12 4.52 5.50
C LEU A 88 15.77 5.96 5.91
N LEU A 89 14.48 6.27 5.94
CA LEU A 89 13.95 7.55 6.38
C LEU A 89 13.35 7.44 7.78
N PHE A 90 13.99 8.12 8.73
CA PHE A 90 13.46 8.33 10.08
C PHE A 90 12.77 9.69 10.10
N GLY A 91 11.44 9.70 10.00
CA GLY A 91 10.65 10.94 10.01
C GLY A 91 10.33 11.44 11.41
N GLU A 92 10.04 12.74 11.51
CA GLU A 92 9.36 13.38 12.64
C GLU A 92 10.02 13.08 13.99
N LYS A 93 11.30 13.44 14.11
CA LYS A 93 12.07 13.36 15.35
C LYS A 93 12.32 14.74 15.93
N ASP A 94 12.50 14.82 17.23
CA ASP A 94 13.13 15.99 17.84
C ASP A 94 14.62 16.05 17.44
N LYS A 95 15.23 17.22 17.65
CA LYS A 95 16.61 17.51 17.24
C LYS A 95 17.62 16.52 17.85
N ASN A 96 17.49 16.22 19.14
CA ASN A 96 18.45 15.38 19.86
C ASN A 96 18.34 13.93 19.40
N THR A 97 17.11 13.43 19.23
CA THR A 97 16.86 12.10 18.69
C THR A 97 17.41 11.98 17.26
N ALA A 98 17.18 12.96 16.40
CA ALA A 98 17.71 12.94 15.03
C ALA A 98 19.24 12.88 14.98
N ILE A 99 19.92 13.68 15.82
CA ILE A 99 21.38 13.66 15.94
C ILE A 99 21.87 12.31 16.48
N SER A 100 21.20 11.76 17.49
CA SER A 100 21.54 10.46 18.07
C SER A 100 21.42 9.32 17.04
N ILE A 101 20.33 9.32 16.27
CA ILE A 101 20.12 8.36 15.18
C ILE A 101 21.24 8.47 14.14
N LYS A 102 21.48 9.67 13.62
CA LYS A 102 22.53 9.94 12.63
C LYS A 102 23.88 9.40 13.11
N ASN A 103 24.30 9.81 14.32
CA ASN A 103 25.60 9.44 14.88
C ASN A 103 25.73 7.94 15.14
N THR A 104 24.65 7.28 15.56
CA THR A 104 24.65 5.83 15.79
C THR A 104 24.82 5.09 14.47
N LEU A 105 24.04 5.45 13.45
CA LEU A 105 24.09 4.77 12.15
C LEU A 105 25.42 5.01 11.42
N ASP A 106 25.95 6.24 11.43
CA ASP A 106 27.21 6.57 10.76
C ASP A 106 28.41 5.88 11.41
N ARG A 107 28.40 5.66 12.73
CA ARG A 107 29.52 5.03 13.45
C ARG A 107 29.50 3.50 13.37
N ASN A 108 28.31 2.90 13.39
CA ASN A 108 28.19 1.46 13.57
C ASN A 108 27.71 0.71 12.32
N GLY A 109 27.18 1.41 11.30
CA GLY A 109 26.57 0.76 10.13
C GLY A 109 25.27 0.02 10.47
N LEU A 110 24.59 -0.55 9.46
CA LEU A 110 23.29 -1.21 9.66
C LEU A 110 23.38 -2.55 10.39
N ASP A 111 24.48 -3.28 10.24
CA ASP A 111 24.63 -4.65 10.75
C ASP A 111 24.93 -4.73 12.25
N SER A 112 25.12 -3.57 12.91
CA SER A 112 25.36 -3.54 14.35
C SER A 112 24.09 -3.76 15.17
N GLU A 113 24.26 -4.36 16.35
CA GLU A 113 23.17 -4.53 17.32
C GLU A 113 22.57 -3.18 17.74
N LYS A 114 23.41 -2.15 17.94
CA LYS A 114 22.96 -0.79 18.27
C LYS A 114 22.04 -0.20 17.20
N SER A 115 22.42 -0.35 15.93
CA SER A 115 21.59 0.08 14.80
C SER A 115 20.31 -0.73 14.69
N SER A 116 20.37 -2.04 14.95
CA SER A 116 19.20 -2.93 14.93
C SER A 116 18.16 -2.54 15.99
N VAL A 117 18.59 -2.28 17.22
CA VAL A 117 17.73 -1.76 18.30
C VAL A 117 17.11 -0.42 17.90
N LEU A 118 17.91 0.47 17.33
CA LEU A 118 17.46 1.78 16.87
C LEU A 118 16.40 1.68 15.77
N ILE A 119 16.63 0.84 14.76
CA ILE A 119 15.72 0.61 13.64
C ILE A 119 14.40 0.04 14.17
N LYS A 120 14.45 -0.94 15.07
CA LYS A 120 13.25 -1.52 15.71
C LYS A 120 12.47 -0.47 16.50
N LYS A 121 13.16 0.38 17.27
CA LYS A 121 12.54 1.43 18.10
C LYS A 121 11.86 2.51 17.27
N HIS A 122 12.50 2.97 16.20
CA HIS A 122 12.03 4.14 15.45
C HIS A 122 11.31 3.80 14.15
N ASN A 123 11.27 2.52 13.77
CA ASN A 123 10.56 1.97 12.61
C ASN A 123 10.66 2.85 11.34
N PRO A 124 11.89 3.04 10.80
CA PRO A 124 12.09 3.89 9.64
C PRO A 124 11.41 3.35 8.40
N ARG A 125 11.05 4.25 7.48
CA ARG A 125 10.53 3.87 6.16
C ARG A 125 11.68 3.58 5.21
N ARG A 126 11.61 2.46 4.50
CA ARG A 126 12.46 2.15 3.35
C ARG A 126 11.92 2.91 2.13
N MET A 127 12.75 3.71 1.48
CA MET A 127 12.31 4.55 0.38
C MET A 127 13.32 4.57 -0.77
N PHE A 128 12.80 4.59 -1.98
CA PHE A 128 13.55 4.89 -3.19
C PHE A 128 13.27 6.33 -3.62
N PHE A 129 14.32 7.07 -3.96
CA PHE A 129 14.23 8.42 -4.51
C PHE A 129 14.80 8.45 -5.92
N ASN A 130 13.96 8.82 -6.89
CA ASN A 130 14.38 9.02 -8.27
C ASN A 130 15.01 10.40 -8.44
N LYS A 131 16.25 10.44 -8.94
CA LYS A 131 17.01 11.69 -9.13
C LYS A 131 16.27 12.72 -9.99
N ALA A 132 15.52 12.29 -10.99
CA ALA A 132 14.77 13.16 -11.91
C ALA A 132 13.56 13.85 -11.24
N GLN A 133 13.11 13.37 -10.09
CA GLN A 133 11.98 13.92 -9.33
C GLN A 133 12.44 14.81 -8.16
N LEU A 134 13.74 15.00 -7.99
CA LEU A 134 14.31 15.76 -6.89
C LEU A 134 14.76 17.15 -7.34
N ASN A 135 14.57 18.13 -6.47
CA ASN A 135 15.26 19.41 -6.63
C ASN A 135 16.79 19.25 -6.49
N GLU A 136 17.54 20.20 -7.01
CA GLU A 136 19.00 20.15 -7.07
C GLU A 136 19.65 19.93 -5.69
N LYS A 137 19.15 20.64 -4.66
CA LYS A 137 19.67 20.54 -3.29
C LYS A 137 19.53 19.13 -2.73
N MET A 138 18.35 18.51 -2.88
CA MET A 138 18.12 17.15 -2.41
C MET A 138 18.89 16.13 -3.23
N SER A 139 18.95 16.33 -4.56
CA SER A 139 19.71 15.50 -5.48
C SER A 139 21.19 15.46 -5.08
N LYS A 140 21.81 16.61 -4.82
CA LYS A 140 23.20 16.70 -4.32
C LYS A 140 23.39 15.97 -2.99
N ARG A 141 22.44 16.08 -2.05
CA ARG A 141 22.56 15.40 -0.75
C ARG A 141 22.43 13.88 -0.83
N LEU A 142 21.53 13.36 -1.67
CA LEU A 142 21.31 11.92 -1.79
C LEU A 142 22.35 11.23 -2.68
N PHE A 143 22.74 11.86 -3.79
CA PHE A 143 23.60 11.23 -4.81
C PHE A 143 25.05 11.71 -4.76
N GLY A 144 25.35 12.78 -4.02
CA GLY A 144 26.72 13.27 -3.80
C GLY A 144 27.35 12.79 -2.49
N ALA A 145 26.56 12.18 -1.60
CA ALA A 145 27.05 11.63 -0.34
C ALA A 145 27.57 10.20 -0.51
N LYS A 146 28.43 9.77 0.43
CA LYS A 146 28.98 8.41 0.44
C LYS A 146 27.89 7.40 0.80
N LYS A 147 27.94 6.20 0.23
CA LYS A 147 27.19 5.03 0.71
C LYS A 147 27.40 4.83 2.22
N ASN A 148 26.36 4.38 2.93
CA ASN A 148 26.35 4.16 4.38
C ASN A 148 26.61 5.44 5.20
N SER A 149 26.14 6.58 4.71
CA SER A 149 26.18 7.85 5.43
C SER A 149 24.80 8.43 5.62
N SER A 150 24.65 9.31 6.61
CA SER A 150 23.39 9.97 6.90
C SER A 150 23.46 11.49 7.00
N PHE A 151 22.33 12.13 6.72
CA PHE A 151 22.14 13.56 6.89
C PHE A 151 20.76 13.89 7.49
N ILE A 152 20.65 15.08 8.07
CA ILE A 152 19.43 15.57 8.72
C ILE A 152 18.81 16.68 7.88
N ILE A 153 17.49 16.68 7.83
CA ILE A 153 16.66 17.75 7.26
C ILE A 153 15.68 18.23 8.32
N GLN A 154 15.67 19.54 8.58
CA GLN A 154 14.60 20.18 9.33
C GLN A 154 13.38 20.37 8.42
N ARG A 155 12.21 20.02 8.96
CA ARG A 155 10.87 20.19 8.40
C ARG A 155 10.00 20.87 9.45
N ASP A 156 8.83 21.33 9.05
CA ASP A 156 7.89 21.98 9.96
C ASP A 156 7.44 21.02 11.09
N SER A 157 7.32 19.73 10.78
CA SER A 157 6.98 18.66 11.73
C SER A 157 8.18 18.10 12.52
N GLY A 158 9.35 18.75 12.47
CA GLY A 158 10.56 18.35 13.19
C GLY A 158 11.71 17.92 12.28
N PHE A 159 12.52 16.97 12.70
CA PHE A 159 13.74 16.56 12.01
C PHE A 159 13.57 15.19 11.36
N SER A 160 14.05 15.05 10.13
CA SER A 160 14.11 13.78 9.41
C SER A 160 15.56 13.37 9.18
N VAL A 161 15.88 12.12 9.49
CA VAL A 161 17.20 11.53 9.22
C VAL A 161 17.08 10.64 7.99
N PHE A 162 17.97 10.89 7.02
CA PHE A 162 18.11 10.07 5.82
C PHE A 162 19.41 9.29 5.96
N TYR A 163 19.33 7.97 6.00
CA TYR A 163 20.49 7.09 5.92
C TYR A 163 20.55 6.45 4.54
N ILE A 164 21.62 6.71 3.79
CA ILE A 164 21.80 6.24 2.42
C ILE A 164 22.34 4.81 2.46
N ILE A 165 21.50 3.87 2.06
CA ILE A 165 21.85 2.46 1.98
C ILE A 165 22.61 2.21 0.68
N ASP A 166 22.08 2.69 -0.44
CA ASP A 166 22.74 2.55 -1.73
C ASP A 166 22.29 3.59 -2.76
N THR A 167 23.05 3.73 -3.83
CA THR A 167 22.70 4.53 -5.00
C THR A 167 22.93 3.72 -6.26
N PHE A 168 21.94 3.70 -7.13
CA PHE A 168 21.93 2.92 -8.35
C PHE A 168 21.91 3.82 -9.56
N LYS A 169 22.68 3.46 -10.60
CA LYS A 169 22.69 4.19 -11.86
C LYS A 169 21.52 3.78 -12.74
N LYS A 170 21.06 4.71 -13.57
CA LYS A 170 20.20 4.41 -14.71
C LYS A 170 20.78 3.23 -15.51
N GLY A 171 19.91 2.31 -15.92
CA GLY A 171 20.28 1.11 -16.66
C GLY A 171 20.67 -0.09 -15.79
N SER A 172 20.87 0.08 -14.48
CA SER A 172 21.03 -1.07 -13.58
C SER A 172 19.71 -1.81 -13.36
N VAL A 173 19.78 -3.13 -13.17
CA VAL A 173 18.61 -3.96 -12.86
C VAL A 173 18.33 -3.89 -11.35
N LYS A 174 17.05 -3.81 -10.96
CA LYS A 174 16.64 -3.90 -9.55
C LYS A 174 16.71 -5.35 -9.09
N ASP A 175 17.43 -5.61 -8.00
CA ASP A 175 17.50 -6.93 -7.39
C ASP A 175 16.11 -7.42 -6.94
N LEU A 176 15.94 -8.75 -6.95
CA LEU A 176 14.68 -9.40 -6.61
C LEU A 176 14.10 -8.93 -5.27
N VAL A 177 14.95 -8.75 -4.26
CA VAL A 177 14.54 -8.29 -2.91
C VAL A 177 13.80 -6.94 -2.94
N TYR A 178 14.03 -6.10 -3.96
CA TYR A 178 13.39 -4.79 -4.09
C TYR A 178 12.09 -4.82 -4.90
N VAL A 179 11.83 -5.89 -5.65
CA VAL A 179 10.66 -6.02 -6.54
C VAL A 179 9.80 -7.24 -6.22
N ASN A 180 10.14 -8.00 -5.17
CA ASN A 180 9.46 -9.23 -4.79
C ASN A 180 7.95 -9.02 -4.57
N ASP A 181 7.55 -8.04 -3.76
CA ASP A 181 6.15 -7.74 -3.47
C ASP A 181 5.36 -7.30 -4.72
N GLU A 182 6.02 -6.53 -5.62
CA GLU A 182 5.43 -6.12 -6.90
C GLU A 182 5.18 -7.35 -7.78
N ILE A 183 6.17 -8.23 -7.89
CA ILE A 183 6.07 -9.47 -8.67
C ILE A 183 4.98 -10.38 -8.09
N GLN A 184 4.98 -10.58 -6.77
CA GLN A 184 3.97 -11.40 -6.10
C GLN A 184 2.55 -10.86 -6.36
N SER A 185 2.37 -9.55 -6.23
CA SER A 185 1.07 -8.90 -6.48
C SER A 185 0.63 -9.07 -7.94
N LYS A 186 1.54 -8.92 -8.90
CA LYS A 186 1.25 -9.11 -10.33
C LYS A 186 0.88 -10.57 -10.65
N ILE A 187 1.65 -11.54 -10.17
CA ILE A 187 1.38 -12.96 -10.40
C ILE A 187 0.03 -13.34 -9.77
N LEU A 188 -0.23 -12.88 -8.54
CA LEU A 188 -1.50 -13.13 -7.87
C LEU A 188 -2.68 -12.55 -8.66
N ALA A 189 -2.56 -11.31 -9.15
CA ALA A 189 -3.59 -10.68 -9.98
C ALA A 189 -3.86 -11.48 -11.27
N LEU A 190 -2.81 -11.94 -11.96
CA LEU A 190 -2.94 -12.77 -13.16
C LEU A 190 -3.62 -14.12 -12.87
N LYS A 191 -3.16 -14.83 -11.82
CA LYS A 191 -3.77 -16.10 -11.40
C LYS A 191 -5.24 -15.93 -11.02
N ASN A 192 -5.57 -14.86 -10.28
CA ASN A 192 -6.94 -14.52 -9.92
C ASN A 192 -7.79 -14.22 -11.14
N HIS A 193 -7.29 -13.46 -12.10
CA HIS A 193 -8.02 -13.17 -13.33
C HIS A 193 -8.32 -14.46 -14.10
N ILE A 194 -7.33 -15.32 -14.31
CA ILE A 194 -7.52 -16.60 -14.99
C ILE A 194 -8.53 -17.50 -14.26
N LEU A 195 -8.45 -17.58 -12.93
CA LEU A 195 -9.41 -18.37 -12.14
C LEU A 195 -10.83 -17.81 -12.25
N LYS A 196 -10.97 -16.48 -12.20
CA LYS A 196 -12.26 -15.79 -12.35
C LYS A 196 -12.93 -16.16 -13.68
N GLU A 197 -12.20 -16.05 -14.79
CA GLU A 197 -12.73 -16.40 -16.12
C GLU A 197 -13.19 -17.86 -16.16
N ARG A 198 -12.39 -18.80 -15.65
CA ARG A 198 -12.80 -20.22 -15.60
C ARG A 198 -14.06 -20.47 -14.78
N ILE A 199 -14.21 -19.78 -13.64
CA ILE A 199 -15.42 -19.91 -12.81
C ILE A 199 -16.63 -19.39 -13.59
N ILE A 200 -16.50 -18.23 -14.23
CA ILE A 200 -17.57 -17.64 -15.05
C ILE A 200 -17.95 -18.60 -16.17
N ASP A 201 -16.98 -19.07 -16.95
CA ASP A 201 -17.22 -20.02 -18.04
C ASP A 201 -17.95 -21.28 -17.56
N SER A 202 -17.51 -21.86 -16.44
CA SER A 202 -18.16 -23.03 -15.84
C SER A 202 -19.62 -22.74 -15.45
N LEU A 203 -19.88 -21.62 -14.76
CA LEU A 203 -21.23 -21.23 -14.35
C LEU A 203 -22.12 -20.91 -15.56
N THR A 204 -21.57 -20.30 -16.61
CA THR A 204 -22.29 -20.05 -17.86
C THR A 204 -22.65 -21.34 -18.58
N VAL A 205 -21.78 -22.34 -18.60
CA VAL A 205 -22.11 -23.65 -19.18
C VAL A 205 -23.17 -24.39 -18.35
N GLU A 206 -23.06 -24.33 -17.03
CA GLU A 206 -23.97 -25.01 -16.09
C GLU A 206 -25.38 -24.40 -16.10
N HIS A 207 -25.47 -23.07 -16.13
CA HIS A 207 -26.74 -22.34 -15.97
C HIS A 207 -27.25 -21.65 -17.24
N GLY A 208 -26.44 -21.59 -18.30
CA GLY A 208 -26.78 -20.97 -19.59
C GLY A 208 -27.40 -21.94 -20.60
N LYS A 209 -27.51 -23.24 -20.27
CA LYS A 209 -28.33 -24.18 -21.03
C LYS A 209 -29.78 -24.13 -20.53
N ASN A 210 -30.55 -23.20 -21.08
CA ASN A 210 -32.02 -23.22 -21.18
C ASN A 210 -32.42 -22.40 -22.40
#